data_AF-A0AAU3YX88-F1
#
_entry.id   AF-A0AAU3YX88-F1
#
_cell.length_a   1.000
_cell.length_b   1.000
_cell.length_c   1.000
_cell.angle_alpha   90.00
_cell.angle_beta   90.00
_cell.angle_gamma   90.00
#
_symmetry.space_group_name_H-M   'P 1'
#
loop_
_entity.id
_entity.type
_entity.pdbx_description
1 polymer ?
#
loop_
_entity_poly.entity_id
_entity_poly.type
_entity_poly.pdbx_seq_one_letter_code
_entity_poly.pdbx_strand_id
1 'polypeptide(L)'
;MPNADLARRVLDQITDEDAAYDQEHWMQGVTVLEPHRAPASCGTTLCAAGWAVHLSGYTIKKEPGVCTIEYTADGPRDFVAHVAALELGLNEEDAEWLFAEGDDPYEVEAAVGQLAEGADRIIWKDGCRSRRADLNGLPDALTVAF
;
A
#
# COMPACT_ATOMS: atom_id res chain seq x y z
N MET A 1 11.89 7.60 -11.10
CA MET A 1 12.90 6.58 -10.75
C MET A 1 12.57 6.13 -9.35
N PRO A 2 12.55 4.81 -9.08
CA PRO A 2 12.14 4.33 -7.78
C PRO A 2 13.02 4.81 -6.62
N ASN A 3 12.41 5.01 -5.47
CA ASN A 3 13.07 5.48 -4.25
C ASN A 3 13.55 4.28 -3.41
N ALA A 4 14.75 3.80 -3.71
CA ALA A 4 15.32 2.60 -3.09
C ALA A 4 15.47 2.71 -1.56
N ASP A 5 15.79 3.91 -1.05
CA ASP A 5 15.97 4.10 0.40
C ASP A 5 14.63 4.08 1.14
N LEU A 6 13.59 4.67 0.57
CA LEU A 6 12.24 4.53 1.12
C LEU A 6 11.76 3.08 1.03
N ALA A 7 11.96 2.41 -0.11
CA ALA A 7 11.58 1.02 -0.29
C ALA A 7 12.27 0.09 0.72
N ARG A 8 13.55 0.32 1.03
CA ARG A 8 14.28 -0.44 2.06
C ARG A 8 13.66 -0.25 3.44
N ARG A 9 13.34 1.00 3.81
CA ARG A 9 12.66 1.28 5.10
C ARG A 9 11.27 0.64 5.16
N VAL A 10 10.53 0.62 4.05
CA VAL A 10 9.24 -0.07 3.96
C VAL A 10 9.42 -1.57 4.13
N LEU A 11 10.42 -2.17 3.47
CA LEU A 11 10.74 -3.59 3.60
C LEU A 11 11.04 -3.94 5.06
N ASP A 12 11.92 -3.18 5.72
CA ASP A 12 12.28 -3.42 7.13
C ASP A 12 11.03 -3.48 8.02
N GLN A 13 10.06 -2.58 7.81
CA GLN A 13 8.81 -2.57 8.59
C GLN A 13 7.88 -3.76 8.27
N ILE A 14 7.81 -4.18 7.01
CA ILE A 14 6.98 -5.32 6.61
C ILE A 14 7.55 -6.64 7.13
N THR A 15 8.88 -6.79 7.12
CA THR A 15 9.55 -8.02 7.58
C THR A 15 9.58 -8.16 9.10
N ASP A 16 9.66 -7.05 9.84
CA ASP A 16 9.70 -7.06 11.30
C ASP A 16 8.33 -7.31 11.94
N GLU A 17 7.24 -7.15 11.17
CA GLU A 17 5.87 -7.36 11.63
C GLU A 17 5.18 -8.46 10.81
N ASP A 18 5.22 -9.70 11.32
CA ASP A 18 4.57 -10.90 10.73
C ASP A 18 3.05 -10.72 10.44
N ALA A 19 2.43 -9.65 10.99
CA ALA A 19 1.03 -9.27 10.78
C ALA A 19 0.84 -7.92 10.05
N ALA A 20 1.91 -7.21 9.65
CA ALA A 20 1.80 -5.90 9.01
C ALA A 20 1.11 -5.97 7.64
N TYR A 21 1.24 -7.10 6.93
CA TYR A 21 0.61 -7.32 5.64
C TYR A 21 -0.83 -7.85 5.77
N ASP A 22 -1.63 -7.28 6.67
CA ASP A 22 -3.06 -7.55 6.70
C ASP A 22 -3.84 -6.25 6.52
N GLN A 23 -4.34 -6.06 5.30
CA GLN A 23 -5.15 -4.90 4.93
C GLN A 23 -6.48 -4.88 5.71
N GLU A 24 -6.98 -6.02 6.19
CA GLU A 24 -8.20 -6.10 7.03
C GLU A 24 -7.96 -5.49 8.42
N HIS A 25 -6.73 -5.57 8.93
CA HIS A 25 -6.30 -5.00 10.21
C HIS A 25 -5.78 -3.56 10.09
N TRP A 26 -5.85 -2.98 8.88
CA TRP A 26 -5.30 -1.67 8.59
C TRP A 26 -5.94 -0.57 9.44
N MET A 27 -5.12 0.12 10.25
CA MET A 27 -5.57 1.18 11.18
C MET A 27 -6.71 0.69 12.09
N GLN A 28 -6.70 -0.58 12.49
CA GLN A 28 -7.67 -1.08 13.45
C GLN A 28 -7.53 -0.30 14.77
N GLY A 29 -8.67 0.16 15.31
CA GLY A 29 -8.70 0.90 16.58
C GLY A 29 -8.30 2.38 16.50
N VAL A 30 -7.88 2.91 15.35
CA VAL A 30 -7.53 4.33 15.18
C VAL A 30 -8.11 4.93 13.90
N THR A 31 -8.44 6.22 13.94
CA THR A 31 -8.94 6.98 12.78
C THR A 31 -7.93 7.96 12.20
N VAL A 32 -6.86 8.25 12.96
CA VAL A 32 -5.78 9.15 12.57
C VAL A 32 -4.45 8.54 13.03
N LEU A 33 -3.49 8.48 12.11
CA LEU A 33 -2.11 8.07 12.39
C LEU A 33 -1.16 9.18 11.97
N GLU A 34 -0.56 9.83 12.96
CA GLU A 34 0.41 10.90 12.76
C GLU A 34 1.79 10.31 12.41
N PRO A 35 2.60 11.01 11.60
CA PRO A 35 3.85 10.49 11.05
C PRO A 35 4.93 10.13 12.08
N HIS A 36 4.85 10.69 13.29
CA HIS A 36 5.81 10.43 14.37
C HIS A 36 5.34 9.33 15.34
N ARG A 37 4.14 8.78 15.11
CA ARG A 37 3.56 7.74 15.97
C ARG A 37 3.73 6.38 15.32
N ALA A 38 4.52 5.51 15.95
CA ALA A 38 4.69 4.14 15.50
C ALA A 38 3.33 3.38 15.47
N PRO A 39 3.00 2.70 14.35
CA PRO A 39 1.77 1.92 14.19
C PRO A 39 1.57 0.83 15.26
N ALA A 40 2.68 0.22 15.70
CA ALA A 40 2.72 -0.83 16.72
C ALA A 40 2.19 -0.41 18.11
N SER A 41 2.05 0.90 18.39
CA SER A 41 1.60 1.37 19.71
C SER A 41 0.09 1.24 19.95
N CYS A 42 -0.71 0.93 18.93
CA CYS A 42 -2.17 0.97 19.01
C CYS A 42 -2.92 -0.14 18.27
N GLY A 43 -2.25 -1.22 17.86
CA GLY A 43 -2.86 -2.29 17.06
C GLY A 43 -3.09 -1.92 15.60
N THR A 44 -2.31 -0.97 15.09
CA THR A 44 -2.36 -0.55 13.68
C THR A 44 -1.31 -1.32 12.89
N THR A 45 -1.75 -2.22 12.01
CA THR A 45 -0.91 -2.81 10.97
C THR A 45 -1.03 -1.95 9.70
N LEU A 46 0.03 -1.81 8.91
CA LEU A 46 0.04 -1.04 7.66
C LEU A 46 0.55 -1.91 6.52
N CYS A 47 -0.12 -1.87 5.36
CA CYS A 47 0.41 -2.43 4.12
C CYS A 47 1.59 -1.58 3.57
N ALA A 48 2.23 -2.05 2.49
CA ALA A 48 3.35 -1.34 1.86
C ALA A 48 3.04 0.12 1.51
N ALA A 49 1.83 0.42 1.01
CA ALA A 49 1.40 1.78 0.73
C ALA A 49 1.28 2.63 2.00
N GLY A 50 0.70 2.08 3.06
CA GLY A 50 0.56 2.75 4.35
C GLY A 50 1.91 3.06 4.98
N TRP A 51 2.84 2.10 4.95
CA TRP A 51 4.20 2.32 5.45
C TRP A 51 4.97 3.36 4.63
N ALA A 52 4.89 3.31 3.29
CA ALA A 52 5.57 4.28 2.44
C ALA A 52 5.15 5.72 2.78
N VAL A 53 3.85 5.94 2.91
CA VAL A 53 3.26 7.24 3.25
C VAL A 53 3.63 7.66 4.67
N HIS A 54 3.51 6.76 5.65
CA HIS A 54 3.87 7.06 7.04
C HIS A 54 5.35 7.43 7.17
N LEU A 55 6.24 6.67 6.53
CA LEU A 55 7.69 6.87 6.56
C LEU A 55 8.16 8.11 5.78
N SER A 56 7.36 8.57 4.82
CA SER A 56 7.53 9.86 4.13
C SER A 56 7.02 11.06 4.95
N GLY A 57 6.41 10.82 6.11
CA GLY A 57 6.05 11.88 7.05
C GLY A 57 4.61 12.41 6.91
N TYR A 58 3.73 11.66 6.27
CA TYR A 58 2.32 12.05 6.13
C TYR A 58 1.43 11.56 7.27
N THR A 59 0.34 12.30 7.52
CA THR A 59 -0.73 11.87 8.43
C THR A 59 -1.78 11.08 7.65
N ILE A 60 -2.06 9.86 8.10
CA ILE A 60 -3.07 8.99 7.48
C ILE A 60 -4.39 9.15 8.23
N LYS A 61 -5.50 9.35 7.50
CA LYS A 61 -6.84 9.43 8.07
C LYS A 61 -7.77 8.37 7.48
N LYS A 62 -8.39 7.60 8.36
CA LYS A 62 -9.39 6.61 7.98
C LYS A 62 -10.78 7.24 8.10
N GLU A 63 -11.45 7.42 6.96
CA GLU A 63 -12.86 7.81 6.91
C GLU A 63 -13.73 6.56 6.67
N PRO A 64 -15.03 6.56 7.04
CA PRO A 64 -15.90 5.43 6.81
C PRO A 64 -15.99 5.08 5.32
N GLY A 65 -15.54 3.88 4.94
CA GLY A 65 -15.60 3.38 3.56
C GLY A 65 -14.47 3.85 2.64
N VAL A 66 -13.59 4.77 3.06
CA VAL A 66 -12.43 5.22 2.27
C VAL A 66 -11.25 5.61 3.17
N CYS A 67 -10.06 5.13 2.86
CA CYS A 67 -8.82 5.58 3.50
C CYS A 67 -8.21 6.72 2.67
N THR A 68 -8.01 7.89 3.28
CA THR A 68 -7.41 9.06 2.61
C THR A 68 -6.20 9.54 3.39
N ILE A 69 -5.26 10.16 2.71
CA ILE A 69 -4.18 10.92 3.33
C ILE A 69 -4.65 12.35 3.42
N GLU A 70 -4.44 12.97 4.58
CA GLU A 70 -4.39 14.42 4.65
C GLU A 70 -2.93 14.85 4.51
N TYR A 71 -2.62 15.53 3.39
CA TYR A 71 -1.28 16.06 3.13
C TYR A 71 -0.76 16.96 4.26
N THR A 72 -1.69 17.63 4.97
CA THR A 72 -1.52 18.41 6.20
C THR A 72 -2.91 18.60 6.84
N ALA A 73 -2.99 19.14 8.06
CA ALA A 73 -4.26 19.46 8.74
C ALA A 73 -5.25 20.32 7.92
N ASP A 74 -4.78 21.00 6.86
CA ASP A 74 -5.59 21.85 5.97
C ASP A 74 -5.26 21.64 4.46
N GLY A 75 -4.62 20.52 4.11
CA GLY A 75 -4.11 20.25 2.75
C GLY A 75 -5.06 19.43 1.85
N PRO A 76 -4.74 19.28 0.55
CA PRO A 76 -5.50 18.42 -0.35
C PRO A 76 -5.49 16.97 0.15
N ARG A 77 -6.65 16.32 0.07
CA ARG A 77 -6.79 14.89 0.36
C ARG A 77 -6.46 14.09 -0.88
N ASP A 78 -5.68 13.03 -0.71
CA ASP A 78 -5.38 12.09 -1.79
C ASP A 78 -5.47 10.64 -1.27
N PHE A 79 -5.55 9.68 -2.17
CA PHE A 79 -5.59 8.26 -1.82
C PHE A 79 -4.20 7.78 -1.38
N VAL A 80 -4.18 6.89 -0.39
CA VAL A 80 -2.92 6.33 0.14
C VAL A 80 -2.06 5.71 -0.95
N ALA A 81 -2.68 4.92 -1.82
CA ALA A 81 -2.00 4.28 -2.93
C ALA A 81 -1.38 5.28 -3.91
N HIS A 82 -2.05 6.40 -4.18
CA HIS A 82 -1.54 7.42 -5.10
C HIS A 82 -0.28 8.09 -4.54
N VAL A 83 -0.32 8.57 -3.30
CA VAL A 83 0.84 9.22 -2.67
C VAL A 83 1.98 8.21 -2.48
N ALA A 84 1.67 6.98 -2.07
CA ALA A 84 2.69 5.93 -1.96
C ALA A 84 3.40 5.69 -3.30
N ALA A 85 2.68 5.65 -4.41
CA ALA A 85 3.25 5.50 -5.75
C ALA A 85 4.21 6.64 -6.09
N LEU A 86 3.82 7.89 -5.79
CA LEU A 86 4.65 9.07 -6.01
C LEU A 86 5.93 9.03 -5.18
N GLU A 87 5.82 8.74 -3.89
CA GLU A 87 6.92 8.70 -2.94
C GLU A 87 7.91 7.55 -3.22
N LEU A 88 7.39 6.40 -3.63
CA LEU A 88 8.19 5.25 -4.07
C LEU A 88 8.71 5.40 -5.50
N GLY A 89 8.25 6.39 -6.26
CA GLY A 89 8.67 6.62 -7.65
C GLY A 89 8.20 5.55 -8.62
N LEU A 90 7.04 4.96 -8.38
CA LEU A 90 6.40 3.92 -9.17
C LEU A 90 5.61 4.50 -10.34
N ASN A 91 5.45 3.70 -11.40
CA ASN A 91 4.43 3.97 -12.40
C ASN A 91 3.06 3.43 -11.92
N GLU A 92 1.99 3.82 -12.61
CA GLU A 92 0.61 3.45 -12.25
C GLU A 92 0.39 1.93 -12.21
N GLU A 93 0.96 1.20 -13.16
CA GLU A 93 0.82 -0.25 -13.23
C GLU A 93 1.51 -0.95 -12.05
N ASP A 94 2.77 -0.62 -11.77
CA ASP A 94 3.51 -1.20 -10.63
C ASP A 94 2.84 -0.84 -9.29
N ALA A 95 2.25 0.35 -9.18
CA ALA A 95 1.50 0.75 -7.99
C ALA A 95 0.18 -0.01 -7.85
N GLU A 96 -0.56 -0.22 -8.93
CA GLU A 96 -1.82 -0.98 -8.91
C GLU A 96 -1.59 -2.41 -8.41
N TRP A 97 -0.53 -3.06 -8.89
CA TRP A 97 -0.17 -4.40 -8.45
C TRP A 97 0.36 -4.39 -7.02
N LEU A 98 1.36 -3.57 -6.71
CA LEU A 98 1.98 -3.57 -5.39
C LEU A 98 1.01 -3.26 -4.24
N PHE A 99 -0.03 -2.48 -4.50
CA PHE A 99 -1.00 -2.04 -3.49
C PHE A 99 -2.35 -2.74 -3.60
N ALA A 100 -2.47 -3.75 -4.45
CA ALA A 100 -3.70 -4.53 -4.57
C ALA A 100 -4.07 -5.22 -3.26
N GLU A 101 -5.37 -5.25 -2.97
CA GLU A 101 -5.92 -6.07 -1.89
C GLU A 101 -5.85 -7.56 -2.27
N GLY A 102 -5.41 -8.40 -1.33
CA GLY A 102 -5.38 -9.86 -1.50
C GLY A 102 -4.17 -10.43 -2.25
N ASP A 103 -3.16 -9.61 -2.55
CA ASP A 103 -1.89 -10.11 -3.08
C ASP A 103 -1.14 -10.95 -2.05
N ASP A 104 -0.25 -11.83 -2.52
CA ASP A 104 0.53 -12.70 -1.64
C ASP A 104 1.60 -11.87 -0.90
N PRO A 105 1.69 -11.95 0.45
CA PRO A 105 2.66 -11.18 1.23
C PRO A 105 4.10 -11.37 0.74
N TYR A 106 4.47 -12.59 0.32
CA TYR A 106 5.81 -12.88 -0.19
C TYR A 106 6.06 -12.25 -1.56
N GLU A 107 5.03 -12.08 -2.38
CA GLU A 107 5.14 -11.40 -3.68
C GLU A 107 5.34 -9.90 -3.50
N VAL A 108 4.60 -9.28 -2.56
CA VAL A 108 4.82 -7.87 -2.22
C VAL A 108 6.19 -7.66 -1.58
N GLU A 109 6.58 -8.50 -0.62
CA GLU A 109 7.91 -8.42 -0.01
C GLU A 109 9.02 -8.52 -1.06
N ALA A 110 8.92 -9.49 -1.98
CA ALA A 110 9.87 -9.63 -3.08
C ALA A 110 9.87 -8.42 -4.03
N ALA A 111 8.71 -7.83 -4.31
CA ALA A 111 8.59 -6.64 -5.14
C ALA A 111 9.22 -5.40 -4.49
N VAL A 112 8.93 -5.15 -3.20
CA VAL A 112 9.56 -4.08 -2.43
C VAL A 112 11.08 -4.33 -2.31
N GLY A 113 11.49 -5.59 -2.16
CA GLY A 113 12.90 -6.00 -2.15
C GLY A 113 13.65 -5.59 -3.41
N GLN A 114 13.07 -5.79 -4.60
CA GLN A 114 13.68 -5.34 -5.87
C GLN A 114 13.90 -3.81 -5.86
N LEU A 115 12.91 -3.05 -5.41
CA LEU A 115 13.03 -1.59 -5.30
C LEU A 115 14.11 -1.19 -4.29
N ALA A 116 14.16 -1.86 -3.15
CA ALA A 116 15.16 -1.64 -2.10
C ALA A 116 16.59 -1.96 -2.58
N GLU A 117 16.76 -2.87 -3.52
CA GLU A 117 18.04 -3.16 -4.19
C GLU A 117 18.41 -2.15 -5.29
N GLY A 118 17.52 -1.20 -5.59
CA GLY A 118 17.73 -0.16 -6.59
C GLY A 118 17.28 -0.53 -8.00
N ALA A 119 16.38 -1.50 -8.15
CA ALA A 119 15.76 -1.79 -9.43
C ALA A 119 15.05 -0.54 -9.98
N ASP A 120 15.14 -0.34 -11.29
CA ASP A 120 14.49 0.76 -12.01
C ASP A 120 12.99 0.51 -12.24
N ARG A 121 12.55 -0.75 -12.12
CA ARG A 121 11.16 -1.22 -12.20
C ARG A 121 11.00 -2.56 -11.49
N ILE A 122 9.76 -2.95 -11.18
CA ILE A 122 9.46 -4.25 -10.59
C ILE A 122 9.33 -5.31 -11.68
N ILE A 123 10.01 -6.44 -11.50
CA ILE A 123 9.86 -7.63 -12.34
C ILE A 123 8.94 -8.61 -11.61
N TRP A 124 7.67 -8.62 -12.03
CA TRP A 124 6.67 -9.56 -11.53
C TRP A 124 6.89 -10.94 -12.17
N LYS A 125 6.79 -12.02 -11.38
CA LYS A 125 6.89 -13.38 -11.92
C LYS A 125 5.73 -13.68 -12.87
N ASP A 126 6.03 -14.32 -14.00
CA ASP A 126 5.02 -14.78 -14.95
C ASP A 126 4.03 -15.72 -14.23
N GLY A 127 2.76 -15.31 -14.14
CA GLY A 127 1.71 -16.03 -13.41
C GLY A 127 0.92 -15.17 -12.40
N CYS A 128 1.53 -14.11 -11.85
CA CYS A 128 0.82 -13.15 -11.00
C CYS A 128 -0.10 -12.27 -11.84
N ARG A 129 0.41 -11.80 -12.99
CA ARG A 129 -0.30 -10.93 -13.93
C ARG A 129 -1.55 -11.57 -14.55
N SER A 130 -1.55 -12.89 -14.74
CA SER A 130 -2.65 -13.63 -15.36
C SER A 130 -3.80 -13.98 -14.42
N ARG A 131 -3.55 -14.13 -13.10
CA ARG A 131 -4.60 -14.48 -12.13
C ARG A 131 -5.68 -13.39 -11.96
N ARG A 132 -5.32 -12.12 -12.22
CA ARG A 132 -6.25 -10.98 -12.11
C ARG A 132 -7.11 -10.76 -13.38
N ALA A 133 -6.63 -11.18 -14.55
CA ALA A 133 -7.44 -11.19 -15.78
C ALA A 133 -8.63 -12.16 -15.65
N ASP A 134 -8.47 -13.25 -14.91
CA ASP A 134 -9.52 -14.26 -14.68
C ASP A 134 -10.56 -13.81 -13.63
N LEU A 135 -10.18 -12.95 -12.67
CA LEU A 135 -11.10 -12.41 -11.65
C LEU A 135 -11.97 -11.26 -12.19
N ASN A 136 -11.48 -10.50 -13.17
CA ASN A 136 -12.27 -9.50 -13.91
C ASN A 136 -13.15 -10.13 -15.02
N GLY A 137 -13.12 -11.45 -15.18
CA GLY A 137 -13.95 -12.22 -16.11
C GLY A 137 -15.28 -12.72 -15.51
N LEU A 138 -15.57 -12.41 -14.24
CA LEU A 138 -16.89 -12.67 -13.66
C LEU A 138 -17.88 -11.59 -14.14
N PRO A 139 -19.05 -11.96 -14.68
CA PRO A 139 -20.00 -10.98 -15.21
C PRO A 139 -20.50 -10.05 -14.10
N ASP A 140 -20.60 -8.76 -14.43
CA ASP A 140 -21.24 -7.69 -13.66
C ASP A 140 -22.59 -8.16 -13.07
N ALA A 141 -22.57 -8.66 -11.84
CA ALA A 141 -23.78 -8.94 -11.07
C ALA A 141 -24.28 -7.67 -10.37
N LEU A 142 -24.40 -6.56 -11.10
CA LEU A 142 -25.08 -5.35 -10.66
C LEU A 142 -25.78 -4.65 -11.83
N THR A 143 -26.68 -5.39 -12.51
CA THR A 143 -27.83 -4.73 -13.14
C THR A 143 -28.94 -4.64 -12.10
N VAL A 144 -29.00 -3.49 -11.44
CA VAL A 144 -30.17 -3.04 -10.69
C VAL A 144 -31.32 -2.90 -11.68
N ALA A 145 -32.36 -3.71 -11.55
CA ALA A 145 -33.66 -3.47 -12.17
C ALA A 145 -34.64 -3.01 -11.08
N PHE A 146 -35.21 -1.83 -11.31
CA PHE A 146 -36.38 -1.29 -10.62
C PHE A 146 -37.61 -2.19 -10.81
#